data_AF-A0A6A5FNA3-F1
#
_entry.id   AF-A0A6A5FNA3-F1
#
_cell.length_a   1.000
_cell.length_b   1.000
_cell.length_c   1.000
_cell.angle_alpha   90.00
_cell.angle_beta   90.00
_cell.angle_gamma   90.00
#
_symmetry.space_group_name_H-M   'P 1'
#
loop_
_entity.id
_entity.type
_entity.pdbx_description
1 polymer ?
#
loop_
_entity_poly.entity_id
_entity_poly.type
_entity_poly.pdbx_seq_one_letter_code
_entity_poly.pdbx_strand_id
1 'polypeptide(L)'
;MNPRAKGFKAPLGALNWMERKAFLSRAREYLLTLVTKDGTPLHRSKRYLSVIGFVINIDTLMLMIPELLQVQRYVLTYSFSQDHLELLFNSIRASGG
;
A
#
# COMPACT_ATOMS: atom_id res chain seq x y z
N MET A 1 -2.74 -4.67 -14.55
CA MET A 1 -1.41 -5.10 -14.04
C MET A 1 -1.23 -6.60 -14.30
N ASN A 2 -0.01 -7.07 -14.58
CA ASN A 2 0.24 -8.42 -15.12
C ASN A 2 0.62 -9.40 -13.99
N PRO A 3 0.04 -10.61 -13.88
CA PRO A 3 0.49 -11.66 -12.95
C PRO A 3 1.97 -12.06 -13.10
N ARG A 4 2.58 -11.70 -14.23
CA ARG A 4 4.01 -11.87 -14.54
C ARG A 4 4.87 -10.65 -14.21
N ALA A 5 4.30 -9.64 -13.54
CA ALA A 5 5.07 -8.49 -13.06
C ALA A 5 6.16 -8.94 -12.08
N LYS A 6 7.29 -8.23 -12.07
CA LYS A 6 8.49 -8.56 -11.28
C LYS A 6 8.72 -7.56 -10.15
N GLY A 7 9.52 -7.95 -9.17
CA GLY A 7 9.91 -7.08 -8.06
C GLY A 7 8.73 -6.68 -7.16
N PHE A 8 8.65 -5.42 -6.75
CA PHE A 8 7.55 -4.89 -5.91
C PHE A 8 6.22 -4.77 -6.66
N LYS A 9 6.22 -4.93 -7.99
CA LYS A 9 5.01 -5.01 -8.81
C LYS A 9 4.49 -6.45 -8.94
N ALA A 10 5.24 -7.44 -8.48
CA ALA A 10 4.81 -8.82 -8.52
C ALA A 10 3.60 -9.05 -7.59
N PRO A 11 2.71 -10.01 -7.92
CA PRO A 11 1.66 -10.45 -7.00
C PRO A 11 2.24 -10.88 -5.66
N LEU A 12 1.55 -10.56 -4.56
CA LEU A 12 1.87 -11.09 -3.23
C LEU A 12 1.40 -12.54 -3.16
N GLY A 13 2.28 -13.45 -2.79
CA GLY A 13 1.96 -14.86 -2.63
C GLY A 13 2.81 -15.49 -1.53
N ALA A 14 2.52 -16.73 -1.15
CA ALA A 14 3.21 -17.42 -0.06
C ALA A 14 4.76 -17.38 -0.19
N LEU A 15 5.27 -17.46 -1.43
CA LEU A 15 6.71 -17.48 -1.72
C LEU A 15 7.42 -16.15 -1.45
N ASN A 16 6.73 -15.01 -1.53
CA ASN A 16 7.35 -13.68 -1.37
C ASN A 16 6.77 -12.90 -0.19
N TRP A 17 5.73 -13.42 0.47
CA TRP A 17 5.01 -12.71 1.52
C TRP A 17 5.90 -12.37 2.71
N MET A 18 6.70 -13.32 3.19
CA MET A 18 7.56 -13.10 4.37
C MET A 18 8.59 -11.98 4.14
N GLU A 19 9.24 -11.97 2.97
CA GLU A 19 10.17 -10.92 2.57
C GLU A 19 9.46 -9.56 2.48
N ARG A 20 8.28 -9.52 1.86
CA ARG A 20 7.48 -8.30 1.70
C ARG A 20 6.97 -7.78 3.05
N LYS A 21 6.54 -8.65 3.95
CA LYS A 21 6.14 -8.29 5.32
C LYS A 21 7.30 -7.68 6.10
N ALA A 22 8.51 -8.26 6.01
CA ALA A 22 9.70 -7.71 6.64
C ALA A 22 10.07 -6.33 6.06
N PHE A 23 9.96 -6.14 4.75
CA PHE A 23 10.13 -4.83 4.13
C PHE A 23 9.09 -3.81 4.62
N LEU A 24 7.81 -4.17 4.63
CA LEU A 24 6.72 -3.30 5.09
C LEU A 24 6.88 -2.91 6.57
N SER A 25 7.32 -3.85 7.42
CA SER A 25 7.58 -3.57 8.84
C SER A 25 8.68 -2.52 9.02
N ARG A 26 9.80 -2.64 8.29
CA ARG A 26 10.87 -1.63 8.29
C ARG A 26 10.41 -0.29 7.75
N ALA A 27 9.61 -0.29 6.67
CA ALA A 27 9.06 0.93 6.10
C ALA A 27 8.15 1.65 7.11
N ARG A 28 7.29 0.91 7.82
CA ARG A 28 6.43 1.43 8.89
C ARG A 28 7.24 2.08 9.99
N GLU A 29 8.26 1.41 10.51
CA GLU A 29 9.15 1.95 11.55
C GLU A 29 9.84 3.22 11.08
N TYR A 30 10.41 3.19 9.87
CA TYR A 30 11.07 4.36 9.28
C TYR A 30 10.13 5.56 9.15
N LEU A 31 8.90 5.36 8.68
CA LEU A 31 7.90 6.44 8.56
C LEU A 31 7.63 7.13 9.91
N LEU A 32 7.63 6.39 11.01
CA LEU A 32 7.43 6.93 12.35
C LEU A 32 8.64 7.70 12.89
N THR A 33 9.84 7.44 12.36
CA THR A 33 11.07 8.18 12.69
C THR A 33 11.23 9.51 11.95
N LEU A 34 10.40 9.76 10.92
CA LEU A 34 10.51 11.00 10.14
C LEU A 34 10.26 12.22 11.03
N VAL A 35 11.13 13.22 10.89
CA VAL A 35 11.05 14.51 11.59
C VAL A 35 11.06 15.67 10.60
N THR A 36 10.46 16.78 10.99
CA THR A 36 10.54 18.06 10.26
C THR A 36 11.90 18.72 10.49
N LYS A 37 12.19 19.82 9.78
CA LYS A 37 13.48 20.54 9.91
C LYS A 37 13.72 21.07 11.34
N ASP A 38 12.66 21.37 12.06
CA ASP A 38 12.64 21.81 13.45
C ASP A 38 12.68 20.64 14.47
N GLY A 39 12.81 19.39 14.00
CA GLY A 39 12.92 18.21 14.86
C GLY A 39 11.57 17.65 15.35
N THR A 40 10.45 18.27 15.00
CA THR A 40 9.11 17.76 15.34
C THR A 40 8.84 16.45 14.59
N PRO A 41 8.41 15.37 15.27
CA PRO A 41 8.02 14.14 14.58
C PRO A 41 6.92 14.41 13.54
N LEU A 42 7.11 13.94 12.31
CA LEU A 42 6.24 14.26 11.18
C LEU A 42 4.80 13.75 11.42
N HIS A 43 4.67 12.61 12.09
CA HIS A 43 3.40 12.02 12.54
C HIS A 43 2.69 12.82 13.66
N ARG A 44 3.32 13.85 14.23
CA ARG A 44 2.74 14.80 15.20
C ARG A 44 2.61 16.21 14.64
N SER A 45 3.05 16.43 13.41
CA SER A 45 3.03 17.73 12.75
C SER A 45 1.68 18.01 12.08
N LYS A 46 1.49 19.22 11.54
CA LYS A 46 0.34 19.54 10.67
C LYS A 46 0.26 18.65 9.41
N ARG A 47 1.33 17.95 9.04
CA ARG A 47 1.40 17.02 7.91
C ARG A 47 1.25 15.55 8.32
N TYR A 48 0.77 15.27 9.55
CA TYR A 48 0.68 13.91 10.09
C TYR A 48 -0.12 12.95 9.19
N LEU A 49 -1.15 13.45 8.49
CA LEU A 49 -2.10 12.63 7.76
C LEU A 49 -1.43 11.77 6.68
N SER A 50 -0.42 12.30 5.98
CA SER A 50 0.29 11.53 4.95
C SER A 50 1.07 10.36 5.56
N VAL A 51 1.77 10.59 6.67
CA VAL A 51 2.55 9.55 7.37
C VAL A 51 1.64 8.50 7.99
N ILE A 52 0.62 8.94 8.72
CA ILE A 52 -0.33 8.06 9.39
C ILE A 52 -1.12 7.25 8.37
N GLY A 53 -1.52 7.83 7.24
CA GLY A 53 -2.16 7.10 6.14
C GLY A 53 -1.30 5.95 5.62
N PHE A 54 -0.01 6.16 5.40
CA PHE A 54 0.90 5.07 5.00
C PHE A 54 1.03 4.00 6.08
N VAL A 55 1.17 4.38 7.35
CA VAL A 55 1.29 3.43 8.48
C VAL A 55 0.03 2.57 8.59
N ILE A 56 -1.16 3.18 8.51
CA ILE A 56 -2.44 2.46 8.55
C ILE A 56 -2.55 1.50 7.36
N ASN A 57 -2.18 1.93 6.16
CA ASN A 57 -2.22 1.06 4.98
C ASN A 57 -1.28 -0.13 5.11
N ILE A 58 -0.08 0.08 5.66
CA ILE A 58 0.88 -1.00 5.93
C ILE A 58 0.31 -1.98 6.95
N ASP A 59 -0.21 -1.50 8.08
CA ASP A 59 -0.78 -2.33 9.14
C ASP A 59 -1.98 -3.14 8.64
N THR A 60 -2.88 -2.49 7.92
CA THR A 60 -4.06 -3.13 7.31
C THR A 60 -3.64 -4.20 6.31
N LEU A 61 -2.68 -3.91 5.43
CA LEU A 61 -2.18 -4.88 4.45
C LEU A 61 -1.52 -6.10 5.15
N MET A 62 -0.72 -5.87 6.20
CA MET A 62 -0.09 -6.96 6.96
C MET A 62 -1.08 -7.88 7.65
N LEU A 63 -2.24 -7.36 8.07
CA LEU A 63 -3.32 -8.14 8.65
C LEU A 63 -4.13 -8.89 7.59
N MET A 64 -4.45 -8.25 6.45
CA MET A 64 -5.32 -8.84 5.43
C MET A 64 -4.65 -9.92 4.59
N ILE A 65 -3.37 -9.76 4.22
CA ILE A 65 -2.74 -10.66 3.25
C ILE A 65 -2.68 -12.12 3.71
N PRO A 66 -2.34 -12.45 4.97
CA PRO A 66 -2.39 -13.83 5.45
C PRO A 66 -3.76 -14.47 5.24
N GLU A 67 -4.84 -13.76 5.58
CA GLU A 67 -6.23 -14.25 5.43
C GLU A 67 -6.60 -14.45 3.96
N LEU A 68 -6.27 -13.49 3.09
CA LEU A 68 -6.55 -13.60 1.66
C LEU A 68 -5.77 -14.74 0.99
N LEU A 69 -4.54 -15.01 1.43
CA LEU A 69 -3.72 -16.11 0.91
C LEU A 69 -4.20 -17.49 1.36
N GLN A 70 -5.12 -17.60 2.33
CA GLN A 70 -5.76 -18.87 2.66
C GLN A 70 -6.72 -19.32 1.56
N VAL A 71 -7.38 -18.37 0.89
CA VAL A 71 -8.42 -18.64 -0.12
C VAL A 71 -7.98 -18.31 -1.55
N GLN A 72 -6.87 -17.59 -1.72
CA GLN A 72 -6.34 -17.18 -3.03
C GLN A 72 -4.86 -17.56 -3.19
N ARG A 73 -4.47 -17.94 -4.40
CA ARG A 73 -3.06 -18.26 -4.71
C ARG A 73 -2.13 -17.04 -4.60
N TYR A 74 -2.64 -15.85 -4.89
CA TYR A 74 -1.90 -14.59 -4.84
C TYR A 74 -2.87 -13.41 -4.69
N VAL A 75 -2.34 -12.27 -4.23
CA VAL A 75 -3.06 -11.01 -4.08
C VAL A 75 -2.38 -9.93 -4.94
N LEU A 76 -3.19 -9.14 -5.65
CA LEU A 76 -2.72 -7.99 -6.42
C LEU A 76 -2.95 -6.72 -5.60
N THR A 77 -1.88 -6.04 -5.17
CA THR A 77 -2.00 -4.82 -4.35
C THR A 77 -2.70 -3.67 -5.07
N TYR A 78 -2.63 -3.65 -6.40
CA TYR A 78 -3.36 -2.68 -7.24
C TYR A 78 -4.88 -2.77 -7.08
N SER A 79 -5.43 -3.95 -6.75
CA SER A 79 -6.86 -4.13 -6.51
C SER A 79 -7.37 -3.41 -5.26
N PHE A 80 -6.46 -2.97 -4.37
CA PHE A 80 -6.81 -2.14 -3.22
C PHE A 80 -6.72 -0.64 -3.52
N SER A 81 -6.22 -0.23 -4.71
CA SER A 81 -6.14 1.17 -5.09
C SER A 81 -7.47 1.67 -5.67
N GLN A 82 -7.71 2.97 -5.53
CA GLN A 82 -8.87 3.65 -6.13
C GLN A 82 -8.71 3.90 -7.64
N ASP A 83 -7.52 3.64 -8.22
CA ASP A 83 -7.20 3.84 -9.63
C ASP A 83 -8.26 3.25 -10.58
N HIS A 84 -8.86 2.12 -10.22
CA HIS A 84 -9.92 1.51 -11.01
C HIS A 84 -11.17 2.42 -11.12
N LEU A 85 -11.56 3.05 -10.02
CA LEU A 85 -12.67 4.00 -9.98
C LEU A 85 -12.29 5.30 -10.70
N GLU A 86 -11.06 5.76 -10.55
CA GLU A 86 -10.57 6.96 -11.24
C GLU A 86 -10.56 6.76 -12.77
N LEU A 87 -10.10 5.61 -13.25
CA LEU A 87 -10.15 5.26 -14.67
C LEU A 87 -11.58 5.20 -15.20
N LEU A 88 -12.51 4.64 -14.42
CA LEU A 88 -13.93 4.62 -14.76
C LEU A 88 -14.50 6.03 -14.86
N PHE A 89 -14.28 6.88 -13.87
CA PHE A 89 -14.77 8.26 -13.88
C PHE A 89 -14.16 9.11 -14.98
N ASN A 90 -12.89 8.89 -15.30
CA ASN A 90 -12.23 9.54 -16.44
C ASN A 90 -12.86 9.10 -17.76
N SER A 91 -13.19 7.81 -17.92
CA SER A 91 -13.90 7.32 -19.09
C SER A 91 -15.30 7.94 -19.22
N ILE A 92 -16.06 8.00 -18.13
CA ILE A 92 -17.39 8.62 -18.11
C ILE A 92 -17.30 10.09 -18.52
N ARG A 93 -16.35 10.84 -17.95
CA ARG A 93 -16.12 12.25 -18.31
C ARG A 93 -15.71 12.43 -19.77
N ALA A 94 -14.87 11.54 -20.30
CA ALA A 94 -14.40 11.58 -21.68
C ALA A 94 -15.49 11.25 -22.71
N SER A 95 -16.50 10.48 -22.33
CA SER A 95 -17.63 10.12 -23.19
C SER A 95 -18.70 11.22 -23.33
N GLY A 96 -18.49 12.41 -22.73
CA GLY A 96 -19.33 13.59 -22.89
C GLY A 96 -20.20 13.87 -21.67
N GLY A 97 -19.57 14.30 -20.56
CA GLY A 97 -20.22 14.58 -19.27
C GLY A 97 -21.52 15.36 -19.32
#